data_AF-A0A967C7M2-F1
#
_entry.id   AF-A0A967C7M2-F1
#
_cell.length_a   1.000
_cell.length_b   1.000
_cell.length_c   1.000
_cell.angle_alpha   90.00
_cell.angle_beta   90.00
_cell.angle_gamma   90.00
#
_symmetry.space_group_name_H-M   'P 1'
#
loop_
_entity.id
_entity.type
_entity.pdbx_description
1 polymer ?
#
loop_
_entity_poly.entity_id
_entity_poly.type
_entity_poly.pdbx_seq_one_letter_code
_entity_poly.pdbx_strand_id
1 'polypeptide(L)'
;MLATSDQPSFAIVPEVNAVNSIDLATENQIREAYTNRFSNTIQTVDLYFGEGAQNWNALFKPDGKGGYFLFNYNPQTGLGGVLVDRDNNGKVDGARLYLKDGELGDFDRSRNGVIDDPIGLASLAINPTVQISADGLGLVVDGVAGSGIWLTFEVQSSQASWQNSIELITRNGIQLGSIGATLESTNMGRKSVYVAAGQELRFAQSSGNNPTNSAPNIQLSNSSTNGFRLRLEDGGGNDADFNDLDVAISPTLTAPDTSVIGMGRLQRTGSDALIDLTGLPSTGSRINLSISTNSGFINQFGLVKVDGDPLTGYSVAGVRAENSEAFRKVVRDNLINPWGSSINIGGTTERTITWDVSGNDVGIYAPVIITPMQELFTFGATASDGNKHLKVIGENKFGFEDLIASAPSDWDYNDLAVHVSYS
;
A
#
# COMPACT_ATOMS: atom_id res chain seq x y z
N MET A 1 -11.01 32.35 -1.06
CA MET A 1 -11.65 32.41 -2.39
C MET A 1 -11.40 31.06 -3.05
N LEU A 2 -12.42 30.46 -3.67
CA LEU A 2 -12.31 29.20 -4.39
C LEU A 2 -12.40 29.53 -5.88
N ALA A 3 -11.39 29.15 -6.67
CA ALA A 3 -11.48 29.17 -8.12
C ALA A 3 -11.71 27.74 -8.62
N THR A 4 -12.58 27.55 -9.60
CA THR A 4 -12.93 26.23 -10.16
C THR A 4 -12.73 26.21 -11.67
N SER A 5 -12.40 25.05 -12.23
CA SER A 5 -12.41 24.80 -13.67
C SER A 5 -13.82 24.50 -14.20
N ASP A 6 -13.94 24.36 -15.52
CA ASP A 6 -15.03 23.59 -16.13
C ASP A 6 -15.04 22.17 -15.56
N GLN A 7 -16.21 21.54 -15.58
CA GLN A 7 -16.42 20.20 -15.02
C GLN A 7 -16.63 19.19 -16.16
N PRO A 8 -15.55 18.61 -16.71
CA PRO A 8 -15.68 17.49 -17.63
C PRO A 8 -16.45 16.34 -16.97
N SER A 9 -17.24 15.65 -17.78
CA SER A 9 -17.87 14.39 -17.39
C SER A 9 -17.42 13.30 -18.35
N PHE A 10 -17.30 12.09 -17.83
CA PHE A 10 -16.98 10.90 -18.62
C PHE A 10 -17.78 9.71 -18.11
N ALA A 11 -17.88 8.69 -18.96
CA ALA A 11 -18.46 7.40 -18.62
C ALA A 11 -17.42 6.30 -18.85
N ILE A 12 -17.30 5.36 -17.93
CA ILE A 12 -16.51 4.13 -18.10
C ILE A 12 -17.47 2.96 -18.22
N VAL A 13 -17.36 2.20 -19.31
CA VAL A 13 -18.21 1.02 -19.58
C VAL A 13 -17.32 -0.13 -20.03
N PRO A 14 -17.47 -1.35 -19.48
CA PRO A 14 -16.76 -2.52 -19.98
C PRO A 14 -17.31 -2.92 -21.34
N GLU A 15 -16.42 -3.14 -22.31
CA GLU A 15 -16.79 -3.65 -23.64
C GLU A 15 -16.47 -5.16 -23.73
N VAL A 16 -17.47 -5.96 -24.12
CA VAL A 16 -17.31 -7.39 -24.40
C VAL A 16 -17.41 -7.62 -25.90
N ASN A 17 -16.29 -8.01 -26.50
CA ASN A 17 -16.16 -8.26 -27.93
C ASN A 17 -16.06 -9.77 -28.22
N ALA A 18 -17.11 -10.36 -28.77
CA ALA A 18 -17.11 -11.76 -29.19
C ALA A 18 -16.42 -11.91 -30.56
N VAL A 19 -15.34 -12.68 -30.62
CA VAL A 19 -14.58 -12.91 -31.87
C VAL A 19 -15.21 -14.02 -32.72
N ASN A 20 -16.02 -14.89 -32.11
CA ASN A 20 -16.74 -15.98 -32.77
C ASN A 20 -18.23 -15.88 -32.45
N SER A 21 -19.06 -16.47 -33.30
CA SER A 21 -20.48 -16.63 -33.00
C SER A 21 -20.65 -17.55 -31.79
N ILE A 22 -21.24 -16.99 -30.74
CA ILE A 22 -21.70 -17.70 -29.54
C ILE A 22 -23.22 -17.53 -29.46
N ASP A 23 -23.89 -18.44 -28.75
CA ASP A 23 -25.32 -18.28 -28.51
C ASP A 23 -25.59 -17.12 -27.52
N LEU A 24 -26.78 -16.55 -27.62
CA LEU A 24 -27.16 -15.37 -26.84
C LEU A 24 -27.15 -15.63 -25.31
N ALA A 25 -27.42 -16.86 -24.86
CA ALA A 25 -27.41 -17.17 -23.44
C ALA A 25 -25.97 -17.15 -22.90
N THR A 26 -25.04 -17.76 -23.63
CA THR A 26 -23.60 -17.69 -23.32
C THR A 26 -23.08 -16.25 -23.36
N GLU A 27 -23.48 -15.45 -24.36
CA GLU A 27 -23.09 -14.04 -24.44
C GLU A 27 -23.57 -13.25 -23.22
N ASN A 28 -24.83 -13.42 -22.81
CA ASN A 28 -25.38 -12.73 -21.65
C ASN A 28 -24.67 -13.13 -20.35
N GLN A 29 -24.37 -14.42 -20.16
CA GLN A 29 -23.61 -14.90 -19.00
C GLN A 29 -22.20 -14.29 -18.95
N ILE A 30 -21.53 -14.19 -20.10
CA ILE A 30 -20.22 -13.55 -20.20
C ILE A 30 -20.35 -12.06 -19.84
N ARG A 31 -21.29 -11.33 -20.44
CA ARG A 31 -21.52 -9.90 -20.14
C ARG A 31 -21.79 -9.68 -18.65
N GLU A 32 -22.67 -10.47 -18.05
CA GLU A 32 -22.97 -10.40 -16.62
C GLU A 32 -21.72 -10.66 -15.75
N ALA A 33 -20.92 -11.68 -16.09
CA ALA A 33 -19.67 -11.96 -15.37
C ALA A 33 -18.66 -10.81 -15.49
N TYR A 34 -18.52 -10.19 -16.67
CA TYR A 34 -17.63 -9.04 -16.88
C TYR A 34 -18.13 -7.79 -16.18
N THR A 35 -19.43 -7.49 -16.24
CA THR A 35 -20.05 -6.40 -15.49
C THR A 35 -19.81 -6.59 -14.00
N ASN A 36 -20.10 -7.77 -13.45
CA ASN A 36 -19.84 -8.07 -12.04
C ASN A 36 -18.36 -7.91 -11.67
N ARG A 37 -17.43 -8.32 -12.54
CA ARG A 37 -16.00 -8.10 -12.31
C ARG A 37 -15.64 -6.62 -12.33
N PHE A 38 -16.10 -5.87 -13.34
CA PHE A 38 -15.88 -4.44 -13.48
C PHE A 38 -16.38 -3.70 -12.23
N SER A 39 -17.61 -4.01 -11.81
CA SER A 39 -18.27 -3.36 -10.68
C SER A 39 -17.61 -3.61 -9.33
N ASN A 40 -16.92 -4.75 -9.20
CA ASN A 40 -16.20 -5.11 -7.97
C ASN A 40 -14.73 -4.68 -7.98
N THR A 41 -14.23 -4.09 -9.07
CA THR A 41 -12.82 -3.69 -9.23
C THR A 41 -12.68 -2.16 -9.20
N ILE A 42 -11.61 -1.67 -8.57
CA ILE A 42 -11.26 -0.25 -8.65
C ILE A 42 -10.73 0.06 -10.05
N GLN A 43 -11.39 0.97 -10.74
CA GLN A 43 -10.98 1.54 -12.02
C GLN A 43 -10.08 2.75 -11.80
N THR A 44 -9.11 2.95 -12.69
CA THR A 44 -8.20 4.09 -12.66
C THR A 44 -8.39 4.99 -13.87
N VAL A 45 -8.53 6.30 -13.65
CA VAL A 45 -8.58 7.31 -14.72
C VAL A 45 -7.49 8.34 -14.50
N ASP A 46 -6.65 8.54 -15.52
CA ASP A 46 -5.67 9.62 -15.53
C ASP A 46 -6.24 10.86 -16.20
N LEU A 47 -6.24 11.96 -15.44
CA LEU A 47 -6.57 13.29 -15.92
C LEU A 47 -5.27 14.08 -16.14
N TYR A 48 -5.25 14.79 -17.26
CA TYR A 48 -4.17 15.68 -17.66
C TYR A 48 -4.75 17.09 -17.79
N PHE A 49 -4.09 18.06 -17.18
CA PHE A 49 -4.49 19.45 -17.31
C PHE A 49 -3.26 20.35 -17.46
N GLY A 50 -3.44 21.43 -18.22
CA GLY A 50 -2.35 22.36 -18.47
C GLY A 50 -1.95 23.12 -17.21
N GLU A 51 -0.65 23.31 -17.03
CA GLU A 51 -0.06 24.19 -16.03
C GLU A 51 -0.28 25.66 -16.43
N GLY A 52 -1.53 26.11 -16.33
CA GLY A 52 -1.87 27.51 -16.57
C GLY A 52 -1.38 28.43 -15.45
N ALA A 53 -1.89 29.66 -15.44
CA ALA A 53 -1.64 30.61 -14.34
C ALA A 53 -2.33 30.20 -13.01
N GLN A 54 -3.17 29.15 -13.02
CA GLN A 54 -3.93 28.69 -11.86
C GLN A 54 -3.17 27.57 -11.13
N ASN A 55 -3.00 27.74 -9.81
CA ASN A 55 -2.38 26.74 -8.94
C ASN A 55 -3.45 25.75 -8.47
N TRP A 56 -3.73 24.74 -9.26
CA TRP A 56 -4.66 23.68 -8.87
C TRP A 56 -4.12 22.91 -7.68
N ASN A 57 -4.94 22.72 -6.65
CA ASN A 57 -4.52 22.06 -5.41
C ASN A 57 -5.65 21.23 -4.75
N ALA A 58 -6.77 21.06 -5.44
CA ALA A 58 -7.87 20.22 -5.00
C ALA A 58 -8.69 19.73 -6.19
N LEU A 59 -9.39 18.62 -5.97
CA LEU A 59 -10.41 18.08 -6.87
C LEU A 59 -11.77 18.30 -6.22
N PHE A 60 -12.81 18.51 -7.03
CA PHE A 60 -14.17 18.63 -6.53
C PHE A 60 -15.17 17.89 -7.43
N LYS A 61 -16.28 17.47 -6.82
CA LYS A 61 -17.39 16.76 -7.48
C LYS A 61 -18.73 17.33 -7.02
N PRO A 62 -19.80 17.20 -7.82
CA PRO A 62 -21.14 17.61 -7.41
C PRO A 62 -21.70 16.56 -6.43
N ASP A 63 -22.50 17.00 -5.47
CA ASP A 63 -23.09 16.11 -4.46
C ASP A 63 -24.43 15.49 -4.87
N GLY A 64 -24.91 15.79 -6.08
CA GLY A 64 -26.23 15.36 -6.60
C GLY A 64 -27.41 16.15 -6.02
N LYS A 65 -27.16 17.12 -5.16
CA LYS A 65 -28.16 17.96 -4.47
C LYS A 65 -28.01 19.45 -4.78
N GLY A 66 -27.21 19.78 -5.80
CA GLY A 66 -26.88 21.14 -6.20
C GLY A 66 -25.71 21.76 -5.45
N GLY A 67 -25.01 20.99 -4.60
CA GLY A 67 -23.78 21.37 -3.93
C GLY A 67 -22.54 20.69 -4.53
N TYR A 68 -21.40 20.95 -3.90
CA TYR A 68 -20.12 20.37 -4.26
C TYR A 68 -19.37 19.91 -3.02
N PHE A 69 -18.49 18.94 -3.20
CA PHE A 69 -17.56 18.47 -2.18
C PHE A 69 -16.17 18.27 -2.77
N LEU A 70 -15.13 18.39 -1.93
CA LEU A 70 -13.77 18.09 -2.35
C LEU A 70 -13.58 16.56 -2.42
N PHE A 71 -12.97 16.09 -3.49
CA PHE A 71 -12.83 14.67 -3.82
C PHE A 71 -11.38 14.22 -3.61
N ASN A 72 -11.05 13.85 -2.37
CA ASN A 72 -9.73 13.35 -2.02
C ASN A 72 -9.67 11.82 -1.92
N TYR A 73 -8.44 11.32 -1.88
CA TYR A 73 -8.14 9.90 -1.67
C TYR A 73 -8.52 9.45 -0.27
N ASN A 74 -9.17 8.29 -0.19
CA ASN A 74 -9.51 7.60 1.05
C ASN A 74 -8.65 6.33 1.18
N PRO A 75 -7.63 6.31 2.06
CA PRO A 75 -6.72 5.16 2.19
C PRO A 75 -7.40 3.88 2.72
N GLN A 76 -8.58 3.99 3.35
CA GLN A 76 -9.32 2.80 3.83
C GLN A 76 -10.07 2.07 2.72
N THR A 77 -10.48 2.79 1.68
CA THR A 77 -11.22 2.20 0.55
C THR A 77 -10.35 2.06 -0.69
N GLY A 78 -9.26 2.84 -0.78
CA GLY A 78 -8.46 2.96 -1.98
C GLY A 78 -9.13 3.78 -3.08
N LEU A 79 -10.27 4.42 -2.80
CA LEU A 79 -11.03 5.26 -3.74
C LEU A 79 -10.71 6.74 -3.54
N GLY A 80 -11.00 7.56 -4.55
CA GLY A 80 -10.85 9.01 -4.49
C GLY A 80 -9.86 9.57 -5.51
N GLY A 81 -9.61 10.87 -5.42
CA GLY A 81 -8.72 11.60 -6.32
C GLY A 81 -7.35 11.85 -5.72
N VAL A 82 -6.31 11.64 -6.52
CA VAL A 82 -4.91 11.90 -6.17
C VAL A 82 -4.36 12.94 -7.13
N LEU A 83 -3.88 14.06 -6.59
CA LEU A 83 -3.16 15.06 -7.38
C LEU A 83 -1.77 14.54 -7.73
N VAL A 84 -1.31 14.82 -8.95
CA VAL A 84 0.01 14.41 -9.43
C VAL A 84 0.77 15.60 -10.00
N ASP A 85 2.09 15.48 -9.90
CA ASP A 85 3.10 16.33 -10.50
C ASP A 85 4.00 15.39 -11.31
N ARG A 86 3.72 15.24 -12.61
CA ARG A 86 4.36 14.22 -13.45
C ARG A 86 5.72 14.64 -13.97
N ASP A 87 5.96 15.95 -14.11
CA ASP A 87 7.25 16.48 -14.53
C ASP A 87 8.17 16.89 -13.36
N ASN A 88 7.67 16.75 -12.13
CA ASN A 88 8.38 16.98 -10.87
C ASN A 88 8.87 18.43 -10.71
N ASN A 89 8.10 19.38 -11.24
CA ASN A 89 8.44 20.81 -11.19
C ASN A 89 7.85 21.53 -9.95
N GLY A 90 7.13 20.80 -9.10
CA GLY A 90 6.46 21.29 -7.89
C GLY A 90 5.03 21.79 -8.12
N LYS A 91 4.47 21.62 -9.32
CA LYS A 91 3.09 22.02 -9.64
C LYS A 91 2.24 20.81 -10.00
N VAL A 92 0.95 20.96 -9.75
CA VAL A 92 -0.01 19.94 -10.15
C VAL A 92 -0.29 20.08 -11.64
N ASP A 93 0.02 19.03 -12.41
CA ASP A 93 -0.25 18.91 -13.85
C ASP A 93 -1.29 17.82 -14.16
N GLY A 94 -1.83 17.19 -13.12
CA GLY A 94 -2.80 16.14 -13.28
C GLY A 94 -3.45 15.61 -12.02
N ALA A 95 -4.33 14.64 -12.26
CA ALA A 95 -4.85 13.78 -11.21
C ALA A 95 -4.97 12.34 -11.69
N ARG A 96 -4.90 11.40 -10.75
CA ARG A 96 -5.34 10.02 -10.94
C ARG A 96 -6.56 9.78 -10.06
N LEU A 97 -7.64 9.28 -10.67
CA LEU A 97 -8.87 8.92 -9.97
C LEU A 97 -8.90 7.41 -9.74
N TYR A 98 -9.33 7.01 -8.55
CA TYR A 98 -9.63 5.62 -8.19
C TYR A 98 -11.13 5.52 -7.94
N LEU A 99 -11.83 4.84 -8.84
CA LEU A 99 -13.29 4.84 -8.92
C LEU A 99 -13.82 3.41 -8.86
N LYS A 100 -15.04 3.24 -8.36
CA LYS A 100 -15.71 1.94 -8.35
C LYS A 100 -17.21 2.13 -8.55
N ASP A 101 -17.77 1.32 -9.41
CA ASP A 101 -19.19 1.33 -9.79
C ASP A 101 -20.10 1.09 -8.58
N GLY A 102 -21.09 1.97 -8.41
CA GLY A 102 -21.97 1.98 -7.24
C GLY A 102 -21.31 2.51 -5.95
N GLU A 103 -20.09 3.03 -6.00
CA GLU A 103 -19.34 3.52 -4.83
C GLU A 103 -18.85 4.97 -5.00
N LEU A 104 -17.92 5.40 -4.13
CA LEU A 104 -17.36 6.75 -4.14
C LEU A 104 -16.66 7.00 -5.48
N GLY A 105 -17.17 7.99 -6.21
CA GLY A 105 -16.64 8.41 -7.49
C GLY A 105 -17.48 7.98 -8.70
N ASP A 106 -18.54 7.21 -8.46
CA ASP A 106 -19.64 7.02 -9.40
C ASP A 106 -20.81 7.94 -9.00
N PHE A 107 -21.25 8.79 -9.92
CA PHE A 107 -22.20 9.87 -9.63
C PHE A 107 -23.62 9.36 -9.38
N ASP A 108 -24.05 8.35 -10.14
CA ASP A 108 -25.40 7.77 -9.99
C ASP A 108 -25.47 6.78 -8.80
N ARG A 109 -24.31 6.31 -8.31
CA ARG A 109 -24.14 5.38 -7.20
C ARG A 109 -24.88 4.05 -7.40
N SER A 110 -25.11 3.68 -8.65
CA SER A 110 -25.88 2.50 -9.02
C SER A 110 -24.95 1.47 -9.60
N ARG A 111 -24.85 0.30 -8.96
CA ARG A 111 -24.05 -0.81 -9.48
C ARG A 111 -24.67 -1.40 -10.75
N ASN A 112 -24.32 -0.85 -11.91
CA ASN A 112 -24.96 -1.14 -13.20
C ASN A 112 -23.96 -1.44 -14.33
N GLY A 113 -22.67 -1.47 -14.03
CA GLY A 113 -21.60 -1.66 -15.01
C GLY A 113 -21.17 -0.38 -15.71
N VAL A 114 -21.60 0.79 -15.24
CA VAL A 114 -21.26 2.10 -15.78
C VAL A 114 -20.77 2.96 -14.63
N ILE A 115 -19.63 3.64 -14.82
CA ILE A 115 -19.21 4.71 -13.91
C ILE A 115 -19.42 6.02 -14.66
N ASP A 116 -20.44 6.77 -14.25
CA ASP A 116 -20.68 8.13 -14.74
C ASP A 116 -20.06 9.12 -13.76
N ASP A 117 -19.08 9.92 -14.21
CA ASP A 117 -18.32 10.75 -13.28
C ASP A 117 -18.06 12.17 -13.80
N PRO A 118 -18.64 13.20 -13.17
CA PRO A 118 -18.28 14.60 -13.38
C PRO A 118 -17.22 15.04 -12.37
N ILE A 119 -16.08 15.55 -12.87
CA ILE A 119 -14.92 15.94 -12.05
C ILE A 119 -14.45 17.35 -12.39
N GLY A 120 -14.07 18.14 -11.39
CA GLY A 120 -13.49 19.47 -11.61
C GLY A 120 -12.26 19.73 -10.75
N LEU A 121 -11.49 20.75 -11.13
CA LEU A 121 -10.29 21.21 -10.42
C LEU A 121 -10.60 22.48 -9.64
N ALA A 122 -10.01 22.57 -8.45
CA ALA A 122 -10.16 23.72 -7.59
C ALA A 122 -8.81 24.25 -7.11
N SER A 123 -8.75 25.57 -6.94
CA SER A 123 -7.68 26.26 -6.22
C SER A 123 -8.24 26.76 -4.88
N LEU A 124 -7.86 26.08 -3.82
CA LEU A 124 -8.02 26.50 -2.44
C LEU A 124 -7.07 27.66 -2.16
N ALA A 125 -7.55 28.66 -1.41
CA ALA A 125 -6.72 29.79 -1.01
C ALA A 125 -5.59 29.42 -0.04
N ILE A 126 -5.75 28.29 0.69
CA ILE A 126 -4.78 27.79 1.67
C ILE A 126 -4.61 26.30 1.37
N ASN A 127 -3.37 25.89 1.12
CA ASN A 127 -3.00 24.48 1.00
C ASN A 127 -3.09 23.80 2.37
N PRO A 128 -3.38 22.49 2.42
CA PRO A 128 -3.20 21.72 3.64
C PRO A 128 -1.76 21.83 4.15
N THR A 129 -1.62 21.93 5.47
CA THR A 129 -0.32 22.01 6.15
C THR A 129 -0.20 20.92 7.20
N VAL A 130 1.02 20.64 7.63
CA VAL A 130 1.31 19.66 8.67
C VAL A 130 2.02 20.36 9.80
N GLN A 131 1.68 20.00 11.03
CA GLN A 131 2.38 20.45 12.23
C GLN A 131 2.52 19.29 13.22
N ILE A 132 3.52 19.40 14.10
CA ILE A 132 3.67 18.49 15.23
C ILE A 132 2.50 18.71 16.20
N SER A 133 1.92 17.63 16.72
CA SER A 133 0.86 17.67 17.72
C SER A 133 1.30 18.38 19.00
N ALA A 134 0.35 18.90 19.76
CA ALA A 134 0.65 19.66 20.98
C ALA A 134 1.41 18.85 22.05
N ASP A 135 1.26 17.52 22.04
CA ASP A 135 1.99 16.60 22.94
C ASP A 135 3.34 16.13 22.37
N GLY A 136 3.70 16.51 21.14
CA GLY A 136 4.95 16.11 20.48
C GLY A 136 4.97 14.68 19.95
N LEU A 137 3.86 13.94 20.02
CA LEU A 137 3.78 12.51 19.71
C LEU A 137 3.03 12.19 18.41
N GLY A 138 2.88 13.16 17.50
CA GLY A 138 2.05 13.00 16.31
C GLY A 138 2.17 14.14 15.31
N LEU A 139 1.53 13.96 14.15
CA LEU A 139 1.45 14.94 13.08
C LEU A 139 -0.01 15.29 12.81
N VAL A 140 -0.38 16.56 12.92
CA VAL A 140 -1.72 17.07 12.63
C VAL A 140 -1.74 17.67 11.24
N VAL A 141 -2.74 17.31 10.43
CA VAL A 141 -2.97 17.90 9.11
C VAL A 141 -4.08 18.94 9.20
N ASP A 142 -3.73 20.20 8.98
CA ASP A 142 -4.69 21.31 8.92
C ASP A 142 -5.08 21.59 7.48
N GLY A 143 -6.34 21.95 7.26
CA GLY A 143 -6.85 22.27 5.93
C GLY A 143 -8.37 22.29 5.88
N VAL A 144 -8.91 22.47 4.67
CA VAL A 144 -10.36 22.43 4.43
C VAL A 144 -10.82 20.96 4.40
N ALA A 145 -12.01 20.66 4.92
CA ALA A 145 -12.56 19.31 4.86
C ALA A 145 -12.62 18.79 3.41
N GLY A 146 -12.18 17.54 3.20
CA GLY A 146 -12.04 16.92 1.88
C GLY A 146 -10.77 17.31 1.11
N SER A 147 -9.84 18.03 1.76
CA SER A 147 -8.44 18.16 1.34
C SER A 147 -7.52 17.30 2.23
N GLY A 148 -6.21 17.35 1.99
CA GLY A 148 -5.23 16.59 2.77
C GLY A 148 -3.88 16.57 2.07
N ILE A 149 -2.94 15.80 2.62
CA ILE A 149 -1.54 15.82 2.20
C ILE A 149 -0.95 14.41 2.19
N TRP A 150 0.02 14.19 1.31
CA TRP A 150 0.86 13.00 1.34
C TRP A 150 2.01 13.22 2.32
N LEU A 151 2.24 12.23 3.18
CA LEU A 151 3.41 12.17 4.04
C LEU A 151 4.27 11.01 3.56
N THR A 152 5.49 11.31 3.11
CA THR A 152 6.48 10.29 2.75
C THR A 152 7.46 10.11 3.88
N PHE A 153 7.52 8.90 4.41
CA PHE A 153 8.43 8.44 5.45
C PHE A 153 9.59 7.69 4.78
N GLU A 154 10.81 7.99 5.17
CA GLU A 154 12.01 7.35 4.65
C GLU A 154 12.99 7.08 5.79
N VAL A 155 13.29 5.80 6.04
CA VAL A 155 14.27 5.42 7.06
C VAL A 155 15.66 5.87 6.62
N GLN A 156 16.33 6.62 7.47
CA GLN A 156 17.68 7.16 7.27
C GLN A 156 18.74 6.27 7.91
N SER A 157 18.41 5.66 9.05
CA SER A 157 19.25 4.69 9.75
C SER A 157 18.43 3.87 10.76
N SER A 158 18.96 2.72 11.13
CA SER A 158 18.51 1.89 12.24
C SER A 158 19.72 1.25 12.92
N GLN A 159 19.83 1.44 14.23
CA GLN A 159 20.92 0.93 15.08
C GLN A 159 20.41 0.09 16.26
N ALA A 160 19.33 -0.68 16.05
CA ALA A 160 18.81 -1.58 17.05
C ALA A 160 19.32 -3.01 16.85
N SER A 161 19.35 -3.82 17.91
CA SER A 161 19.68 -5.26 17.83
C SER A 161 18.57 -6.12 17.20
N TRP A 162 17.37 -5.55 17.06
CA TRP A 162 16.21 -6.19 16.44
C TRP A 162 15.68 -5.33 15.28
N GLN A 163 14.83 -5.94 14.46
CA GLN A 163 14.03 -5.22 13.48
C GLN A 163 13.10 -4.23 14.20
N ASN A 164 13.19 -2.93 13.88
CA ASN A 164 12.26 -1.91 14.37
C ASN A 164 11.40 -1.31 13.25
N SER A 165 10.10 -1.25 13.51
CA SER A 165 9.10 -0.60 12.65
C SER A 165 8.20 0.33 13.45
N ILE A 166 7.68 1.33 12.74
CA ILE A 166 6.61 2.22 13.18
C ILE A 166 5.35 1.91 12.37
N GLU A 167 4.26 1.60 13.08
CA GLU A 167 2.91 1.57 12.54
C GLU A 167 2.34 2.99 12.48
N LEU A 168 1.75 3.34 11.33
CA LEU A 168 1.20 4.65 11.01
C LEU A 168 -0.32 4.62 11.23
N ILE A 169 -0.80 5.26 12.30
CA ILE A 169 -2.16 5.09 12.80
C ILE A 169 -2.83 6.45 12.93
N THR A 170 -4.03 6.66 12.39
CA THR A 170 -4.78 7.88 12.70
C THR A 170 -5.23 7.87 14.16
N ARG A 171 -5.47 9.02 14.77
CA ARG A 171 -6.00 9.11 16.16
C ARG A 171 -7.26 8.27 16.41
N ASN A 172 -8.06 8.02 15.37
CA ASN A 172 -9.26 7.18 15.45
C ASN A 172 -8.98 5.68 15.32
N GLY A 173 -7.71 5.26 15.33
CA GLY A 173 -7.28 3.86 15.24
C GLY A 173 -7.22 3.29 13.83
N ILE A 174 -7.32 4.12 12.78
CA ILE A 174 -7.23 3.64 11.39
C ILE A 174 -5.77 3.41 11.03
N GLN A 175 -5.44 2.17 10.67
CA GLN A 175 -4.13 1.76 10.17
C GLN A 175 -3.91 2.24 8.73
N LEU A 176 -2.82 2.97 8.49
CA LEU A 176 -2.45 3.53 7.19
C LEU A 176 -1.21 2.88 6.57
N GLY A 177 -0.40 2.20 7.37
CA GLY A 177 0.80 1.51 6.90
C GLY A 177 1.79 1.22 8.01
N SER A 178 2.89 0.59 7.64
CA SER A 178 4.06 0.39 8.50
C SER A 178 5.32 0.76 7.73
N ILE A 179 6.35 1.20 8.44
CA ILE A 179 7.68 1.48 7.90
C ILE A 179 8.72 1.09 8.94
N GLY A 180 9.82 0.49 8.50
CA GLY A 180 10.90 0.11 9.39
C GLY A 180 12.18 -0.25 8.65
N ALA A 181 13.09 -0.85 9.40
CA ALA A 181 14.28 -1.46 8.85
C ALA A 181 14.59 -2.78 9.55
N THR A 182 15.35 -3.62 8.86
CA THR A 182 16.06 -4.75 9.48
C THR A 182 17.32 -4.24 10.19
N LEU A 183 17.92 -5.12 10.99
CA LEU A 183 19.15 -4.88 11.76
C LEU A 183 20.23 -4.12 10.95
N GLU A 184 20.92 -3.19 11.61
CA GLU A 184 22.08 -2.44 11.08
C GLU A 184 21.82 -1.70 9.74
N SER A 185 20.60 -1.21 9.52
CA SER A 185 20.23 -0.46 8.30
C SER A 185 20.38 -1.25 6.99
N THR A 186 20.41 -2.59 7.06
CA THR A 186 20.60 -3.46 5.88
C THR A 186 19.44 -3.38 4.89
N ASN A 187 18.19 -3.35 5.39
CA ASN A 187 17.00 -3.15 4.56
C ASN A 187 16.16 -2.00 5.10
N MET A 188 16.39 -0.79 4.58
CA MET A 188 15.62 0.40 4.97
C MET A 188 14.34 0.55 4.17
N GLY A 189 13.30 1.05 4.84
CA GLY A 189 11.98 1.28 4.30
C GLY A 189 11.74 2.69 3.79
N ARG A 190 10.79 2.80 2.86
CA ARG A 190 10.14 4.05 2.45
C ARG A 190 8.63 3.81 2.38
N LYS A 191 7.80 4.74 2.86
CA LYS A 191 6.34 4.60 2.86
C LYS A 191 5.67 5.95 2.66
N SER A 192 4.74 6.05 1.72
CA SER A 192 3.89 7.22 1.55
C SER A 192 2.46 6.91 2.00
N VAL A 193 1.87 7.81 2.78
CA VAL A 193 0.48 7.71 3.23
C VAL A 193 -0.24 9.04 3.02
N TYR A 194 -1.51 8.96 2.65
CA TYR A 194 -2.38 10.13 2.58
C TYR A 194 -3.05 10.37 3.91
N VAL A 195 -2.99 11.59 4.42
CA VAL A 195 -3.64 12.00 5.66
C VAL A 195 -4.59 13.17 5.36
N ALA A 196 -5.88 12.96 5.64
CA ALA A 196 -6.91 13.95 5.37
C ALA A 196 -6.82 15.14 6.33
N ALA A 197 -7.20 16.32 5.87
CA ALA A 197 -7.30 17.50 6.72
C ALA A 197 -8.27 17.27 7.91
N GLY A 198 -7.86 17.72 9.09
CA GLY A 198 -8.53 17.48 10.36
C GLY A 198 -8.17 16.15 11.03
N GLN A 199 -7.31 15.33 10.42
CA GLN A 199 -6.77 14.13 11.04
C GLN A 199 -5.43 14.37 11.73
N GLU A 200 -5.12 13.47 12.65
CA GLU A 200 -3.86 13.39 13.36
C GLU A 200 -3.28 11.99 13.17
N LEU A 201 -2.04 11.93 12.71
CA LEU A 201 -1.26 10.71 12.61
C LEU A 201 -0.49 10.48 13.92
N ARG A 202 -0.55 9.25 14.40
CA ARG A 202 0.08 8.71 15.59
C ARG A 202 0.92 7.49 15.20
N PHE A 203 1.80 7.11 16.13
CA PHE A 203 2.80 6.09 15.90
C PHE A 203 2.70 5.02 16.98
N ALA A 204 2.81 3.76 16.58
CA ALA A 204 3.05 2.64 17.46
C ALA A 204 4.31 1.90 17.00
N GLN A 205 5.03 1.27 17.92
CA GLN A 205 6.24 0.53 17.58
C GLN A 205 5.95 -0.96 17.49
N SER A 206 6.55 -1.58 16.49
CA SER A 206 6.67 -3.02 16.33
C SER A 206 8.15 -3.37 16.29
N SER A 207 8.65 -4.07 17.31
CA SER A 207 10.05 -4.51 17.39
C SER A 207 10.12 -6.04 17.45
N GLY A 208 10.82 -6.66 16.51
CA GLY A 208 10.90 -8.12 16.41
C GLY A 208 9.49 -8.76 16.36
N ASN A 209 9.29 -9.82 17.17
CA ASN A 209 7.99 -10.43 17.42
C ASN A 209 7.35 -10.00 18.76
N ASN A 210 7.77 -8.87 19.33
CA ASN A 210 7.17 -8.37 20.55
C ASN A 210 5.75 -7.82 20.31
N PRO A 211 4.89 -7.79 21.34
CA PRO A 211 3.64 -7.06 21.29
C PRO A 211 3.87 -5.60 20.88
N THR A 212 2.96 -5.07 20.05
CA THR A 212 3.02 -3.68 19.61
C THR A 212 3.00 -2.72 20.81
N ASN A 213 3.98 -1.83 20.89
CA ASN A 213 4.03 -0.75 21.86
C ASN A 213 3.22 0.44 21.32
N SER A 214 2.03 0.68 21.90
CA SER A 214 1.13 1.76 21.49
C SER A 214 1.56 3.16 21.94
N ALA A 215 2.57 3.27 22.80
CA ALA A 215 3.13 4.53 23.28
C ALA A 215 4.66 4.48 23.16
N PRO A 216 5.19 4.43 21.93
CA PRO A 216 6.63 4.32 21.71
C PRO A 216 7.36 5.57 22.21
N ASN A 217 8.59 5.37 22.67
CA ASN A 217 9.45 6.48 23.06
C ASN A 217 10.02 7.12 21.79
N ILE A 218 9.42 8.22 21.35
CA ILE A 218 9.77 8.90 20.10
C ILE A 218 10.13 10.36 20.33
N GLN A 219 11.00 10.88 19.47
CA GLN A 219 11.25 12.30 19.30
C GLN A 219 10.79 12.74 17.91
N LEU A 220 9.86 13.69 17.87
CA LEU A 220 9.43 14.33 16.64
C LEU A 220 9.93 15.77 16.61
N SER A 221 10.56 16.15 15.50
CA SER A 221 11.15 17.49 15.34
C SER A 221 10.98 17.99 13.91
N ASN A 222 11.07 19.31 13.72
CA ASN A 222 11.15 19.89 12.38
C ASN A 222 12.51 19.57 11.75
N SER A 223 12.51 19.19 10.47
CA SER A 223 13.72 19.03 9.68
C SER A 223 14.20 20.38 9.11
N SER A 224 15.50 20.50 8.84
CA SER A 224 16.10 21.67 8.20
C SER A 224 15.69 21.85 6.73
N THR A 225 15.18 20.80 6.08
CA THR A 225 14.86 20.76 4.65
C THR A 225 13.36 20.87 4.34
N ASN A 226 12.58 21.49 5.23
CA ASN A 226 11.12 21.57 5.15
C ASN A 226 10.46 20.18 5.24
N GLY A 227 10.20 19.74 6.47
CA GLY A 227 9.64 18.42 6.78
C GLY A 227 9.80 18.13 8.26
N PHE A 228 9.73 16.86 8.64
CA PHE A 228 9.87 16.39 10.01
C PHE A 228 10.89 15.26 10.10
N ARG A 229 11.37 15.01 11.31
CA ARG A 229 12.21 13.86 11.64
C ARG A 229 11.61 13.17 12.84
N LEU A 230 11.36 11.87 12.71
CA LEU A 230 10.95 10.99 13.78
C LEU A 230 12.14 10.11 14.16
N ARG A 231 12.49 10.09 15.43
CA ARG A 231 13.48 9.17 15.98
C ARG A 231 12.85 8.31 17.05
N LEU A 232 13.08 7.01 16.98
CA LEU A 232 12.60 6.01 17.92
C LEU A 232 13.73 5.61 18.87
N GLU A 233 13.33 5.36 20.11
CA GLU A 233 14.11 4.67 21.13
C GLU A 233 13.30 3.43 21.56
N ASP A 234 13.84 2.23 21.38
CA ASP A 234 13.17 0.97 21.70
C ASP A 234 13.35 0.56 23.17
N GLY A 235 14.23 1.25 23.90
CA GLY A 235 14.48 1.03 25.32
C GLY A 235 15.33 -0.21 25.62
N GLY A 236 15.90 -0.84 24.59
CA GLY A 236 16.89 -1.88 24.71
C GLY A 236 18.24 -1.33 25.14
N GLY A 237 18.71 -1.64 26.35
CA GLY A 237 20.11 -1.41 26.70
C GLY A 237 20.47 -0.07 27.34
N ASN A 238 19.56 0.62 28.05
CA ASN A 238 19.87 1.83 28.84
C ASN A 238 20.59 2.97 28.08
N ASP A 239 20.59 2.99 26.75
CA ASP A 239 20.84 4.19 25.98
C ASP A 239 19.52 4.95 25.78
N ALA A 240 19.66 6.23 25.50
CA ALA A 240 18.54 7.16 25.29
C ALA A 240 18.95 8.09 24.16
N ASP A 241 19.57 7.52 23.13
CA ASP A 241 20.20 8.24 22.04
C ASP A 241 19.29 8.35 20.82
N PHE A 242 18.15 7.63 20.82
CA PHE A 242 17.11 7.67 19.80
C PHE A 242 17.67 7.38 18.40
N ASN A 243 18.54 6.36 18.30
CA ASN A 243 19.17 5.95 17.05
C ASN A 243 18.58 4.62 16.48
N ASP A 244 17.70 3.96 17.22
CA ASP A 244 17.14 2.65 16.87
C ASP A 244 16.37 2.65 15.56
N LEU A 245 15.66 3.75 15.30
CA LEU A 245 15.08 4.04 14.00
C LEU A 245 14.97 5.54 13.79
N ASP A 246 15.61 6.04 12.74
CA ASP A 246 15.57 7.43 12.33
C ASP A 246 14.85 7.57 10.99
N VAL A 247 13.81 8.39 10.95
CA VAL A 247 12.91 8.52 9.81
C VAL A 247 12.76 9.98 9.42
N ALA A 248 13.09 10.29 8.16
CA ALA A 248 12.76 11.56 7.54
C ALA A 248 11.32 11.54 7.03
N ILE A 249 10.60 12.65 7.21
CA ILE A 249 9.19 12.79 6.84
C ILE A 249 9.02 14.03 5.98
N SER A 250 8.58 13.85 4.75
CA SER A 250 8.41 14.92 3.77
C SER A 250 6.93 15.08 3.37
N PRO A 251 6.31 16.23 3.65
CA PRO A 251 4.94 16.52 3.23
C PRO A 251 4.88 16.99 1.77
N THR A 252 4.00 16.42 0.97
CA THR A 252 3.74 16.83 -0.43
C THR A 252 2.26 16.90 -0.74
N LEU A 253 1.86 17.86 -1.56
CA LEU A 253 0.47 17.95 -2.01
C LEU A 253 0.13 16.85 -3.03
N THR A 254 1.09 16.51 -3.88
CA THR A 254 0.99 15.49 -4.91
C THR A 254 1.50 14.16 -4.41
N ALA A 255 0.95 13.08 -4.96
CA ALA A 255 1.47 11.74 -4.71
C ALA A 255 2.87 11.60 -5.31
N PRO A 256 3.82 11.01 -4.56
CA PRO A 256 5.19 10.84 -5.06
C PRO A 256 5.29 9.82 -6.20
N ASP A 257 4.55 8.70 -6.13
CA ASP A 257 4.46 7.73 -7.21
C ASP A 257 3.13 6.97 -7.13
N THR A 258 2.23 7.24 -8.08
CA THR A 258 0.90 6.64 -8.11
C THR A 258 0.90 5.15 -8.44
N SER A 259 1.93 4.63 -9.09
CA SER A 259 2.08 3.21 -9.40
C SER A 259 2.45 2.42 -8.13
N VAL A 260 3.41 2.94 -7.36
CA VAL A 260 3.83 2.37 -6.07
C VAL A 260 2.70 2.40 -5.05
N ILE A 261 1.97 3.51 -4.96
CA ILE A 261 0.78 3.64 -4.10
C ILE A 261 -0.29 2.63 -4.49
N GLY A 262 -0.57 2.49 -5.79
CA GLY A 262 -1.54 1.52 -6.30
C GLY A 262 -1.20 0.09 -5.89
N MET A 263 0.08 -0.30 -6.03
CA MET A 263 0.56 -1.63 -5.66
C MET A 263 0.55 -1.86 -4.13
N GLY A 264 0.85 -0.82 -3.36
CA GLY A 264 1.00 -0.90 -1.90
C GLY A 264 -0.25 -0.57 -1.07
N ARG A 265 -1.40 -0.27 -1.69
CA ARG A 265 -2.59 0.23 -0.96
C ARG A 265 -3.23 -0.74 0.03
N LEU A 266 -2.89 -2.02 -0.05
CA LEU A 266 -3.34 -3.05 0.88
C LEU A 266 -2.37 -3.26 2.05
N GLN A 267 -1.18 -2.64 2.02
CA GLN A 267 -0.16 -2.74 3.06
C GLN A 267 -0.43 -1.73 4.20
N ARG A 268 -1.41 -2.07 5.06
CA ARG A 268 -1.94 -1.18 6.10
C ARG A 268 -1.31 -1.41 7.47
N THR A 269 -0.82 -2.61 7.73
CA THR A 269 -0.09 -2.97 8.94
C THR A 269 1.25 -3.59 8.59
N GLY A 270 2.13 -3.73 9.58
CA GLY A 270 3.39 -4.46 9.45
C GLY A 270 3.26 -5.92 9.01
N SER A 271 2.06 -6.51 8.95
CA SER A 271 1.85 -7.89 8.49
C SER A 271 1.08 -8.04 7.18
N ASP A 272 0.67 -6.94 6.56
CA ASP A 272 -0.13 -6.95 5.33
C ASP A 272 0.75 -6.91 4.09
N ALA A 273 1.60 -7.92 3.88
CA ALA A 273 2.42 -8.03 2.66
C ALA A 273 1.59 -8.46 1.46
N LEU A 274 0.72 -7.56 1.02
CA LEU A 274 -0.15 -7.75 -0.13
C LEU A 274 0.30 -6.81 -1.25
N ILE A 275 0.47 -7.39 -2.42
CA ILE A 275 0.85 -6.74 -3.67
C ILE A 275 -0.42 -6.64 -4.50
N ASP A 276 -0.91 -5.43 -4.71
CA ASP A 276 -2.14 -5.20 -5.47
C ASP A 276 -1.83 -4.90 -6.94
N LEU A 277 -2.06 -5.89 -7.80
CA LEU A 277 -1.88 -5.79 -9.24
C LEU A 277 -3.21 -5.59 -9.97
N THR A 278 -4.30 -5.28 -9.26
CA THR A 278 -5.63 -5.16 -9.86
C THR A 278 -5.78 -3.94 -10.76
N GLY A 279 -4.95 -2.90 -10.54
CA GLY A 279 -4.94 -1.67 -11.33
C GLY A 279 -4.02 -1.68 -12.55
N LEU A 280 -3.44 -2.83 -12.93
CA LEU A 280 -2.54 -2.91 -14.08
C LEU A 280 -3.29 -2.75 -15.41
N PRO A 281 -2.67 -2.12 -16.42
CA PRO A 281 -3.26 -2.01 -17.75
C PRO A 281 -3.43 -3.38 -18.39
N SER A 282 -4.45 -3.53 -19.23
CA SER A 282 -4.76 -4.78 -19.94
C SER A 282 -3.66 -5.23 -20.90
N THR A 283 -2.83 -4.30 -21.37
CA THR A 283 -1.62 -4.56 -22.16
C THR A 283 -0.50 -5.24 -21.37
N GLY A 284 -0.66 -5.35 -20.05
CA GLY A 284 0.32 -5.92 -19.14
C GLY A 284 1.36 -4.91 -18.66
N SER A 285 2.19 -5.35 -17.72
CA SER A 285 3.29 -4.57 -17.14
C SER A 285 4.39 -5.50 -16.68
N ARG A 286 5.64 -5.02 -16.71
CA ARG A 286 6.77 -5.76 -16.17
C ARG A 286 7.04 -5.34 -14.73
N ILE A 287 7.12 -6.33 -13.86
CA ILE A 287 7.43 -6.16 -12.44
C ILE A 287 8.78 -6.81 -12.16
N ASN A 288 9.59 -6.14 -11.34
CA ASN A 288 10.82 -6.67 -10.77
C ASN A 288 10.57 -7.06 -9.32
N LEU A 289 11.08 -8.22 -8.92
CA LEU A 289 11.22 -8.59 -7.52
C LEU A 289 12.72 -8.69 -7.23
N SER A 290 13.22 -7.77 -6.44
CA SER A 290 14.58 -7.81 -5.89
C SER A 290 14.53 -8.56 -4.57
N ILE A 291 15.24 -9.69 -4.51
CA ILE A 291 15.32 -10.58 -3.36
C ILE A 291 16.73 -10.51 -2.80
N SER A 292 16.86 -10.25 -1.52
CA SER A 292 18.11 -10.37 -0.76
C SER A 292 17.92 -11.36 0.38
N THR A 293 18.97 -12.08 0.75
CA THR A 293 18.94 -13.03 1.87
C THR A 293 20.16 -12.84 2.76
N ASN A 294 19.98 -13.09 4.05
CA ASN A 294 21.04 -13.31 5.02
C ASN A 294 20.65 -14.46 5.95
N SER A 295 20.47 -15.65 5.37
CA SER A 295 19.87 -16.79 6.08
C SER A 295 20.80 -18.00 6.13
N GLY A 296 20.72 -18.76 7.21
CA GLY A 296 21.34 -20.09 7.32
C GLY A 296 20.60 -21.19 6.53
N PHE A 297 19.32 -20.99 6.24
CA PHE A 297 18.51 -21.91 5.44
C PHE A 297 18.55 -21.57 3.95
N ILE A 298 18.27 -22.59 3.15
CA ILE A 298 17.93 -22.42 1.73
C ILE A 298 16.41 -22.49 1.65
N ASN A 299 15.77 -21.33 1.64
CA ASN A 299 14.33 -21.20 1.61
C ASN A 299 13.81 -21.25 0.18
N GLN A 300 12.65 -21.88 -0.01
CA GLN A 300 11.89 -21.77 -1.23
C GLN A 300 11.09 -20.45 -1.20
N PHE A 301 11.19 -19.65 -2.26
CA PHE A 301 10.41 -18.42 -2.44
C PHE A 301 9.40 -18.59 -3.58
N GLY A 302 8.19 -18.09 -3.38
CA GLY A 302 7.14 -18.00 -4.38
C GLY A 302 6.09 -16.94 -4.03
N LEU A 303 5.05 -16.86 -4.85
CA LEU A 303 3.88 -16.01 -4.58
C LEU A 303 2.63 -16.89 -4.46
N VAL A 304 1.59 -16.37 -3.80
CA VAL A 304 0.25 -16.97 -3.83
C VAL A 304 -0.77 -15.91 -4.19
N LYS A 305 -1.78 -16.27 -4.99
CA LYS A 305 -2.91 -15.39 -5.29
C LYS A 305 -3.85 -15.33 -4.10
N VAL A 306 -4.25 -14.13 -3.73
CA VAL A 306 -5.10 -13.85 -2.57
C VAL A 306 -6.42 -13.26 -3.06
N ASP A 307 -7.51 -13.72 -2.46
CA ASP A 307 -8.86 -13.18 -2.66
C ASP A 307 -9.33 -12.49 -1.38
N GLY A 308 -10.23 -11.52 -1.51
CA GLY A 308 -10.85 -10.79 -0.40
C GLY A 308 -10.38 -9.35 -0.27
N ASP A 309 -10.71 -8.73 0.87
CA ASP A 309 -10.47 -7.31 1.10
C ASP A 309 -10.27 -7.02 2.61
N PRO A 310 -9.79 -5.82 2.99
CA PRO A 310 -9.55 -5.47 4.38
C PRO A 310 -10.78 -5.52 5.31
N LEU A 311 -12.00 -5.42 4.79
CA LEU A 311 -13.24 -5.44 5.57
C LEU A 311 -13.73 -6.88 5.79
N THR A 312 -13.68 -7.72 4.76
CA THR A 312 -14.17 -9.12 4.82
C THR A 312 -13.10 -10.12 5.24
N GLY A 313 -11.83 -9.73 5.14
CA GLY A 313 -10.66 -10.58 5.35
C GLY A 313 -10.18 -11.22 4.04
N TYR A 314 -9.00 -11.83 4.13
CA TYR A 314 -8.35 -12.46 2.99
C TYR A 314 -8.45 -13.98 3.03
N SER A 315 -8.35 -14.60 1.86
CA SER A 315 -8.38 -16.04 1.66
C SER A 315 -7.49 -16.47 0.51
N VAL A 316 -7.13 -17.75 0.48
CA VAL A 316 -6.46 -18.40 -0.65
C VAL A 316 -7.33 -19.56 -1.10
N ALA A 317 -7.75 -19.56 -2.36
CA ALA A 317 -8.65 -20.56 -2.93
C ALA A 317 -9.88 -20.86 -2.03
N GLY A 318 -10.47 -19.81 -1.46
CA GLY A 318 -11.64 -19.87 -0.59
C GLY A 318 -11.39 -20.29 0.86
N VAL A 319 -10.15 -20.63 1.25
CA VAL A 319 -9.79 -20.90 2.65
C VAL A 319 -9.31 -19.61 3.30
N ARG A 320 -9.95 -19.22 4.41
CA ARG A 320 -9.64 -17.99 5.14
C ARG A 320 -8.19 -18.01 5.66
N ALA A 321 -7.54 -16.85 5.60
CA ALA A 321 -6.23 -16.64 6.20
C ALA A 321 -6.31 -16.66 7.72
N GLU A 322 -5.82 -17.75 8.32
CA GLU A 322 -5.78 -17.99 9.76
C GLU A 322 -4.63 -18.94 10.10
N ASN A 323 -4.26 -19.05 11.39
CA ASN A 323 -3.33 -20.09 11.84
C ASN A 323 -4.03 -21.46 11.82
N SER A 324 -4.08 -22.08 10.65
CA SER A 324 -4.58 -23.45 10.47
C SER A 324 -3.77 -24.21 9.43
N GLU A 325 -3.70 -25.53 9.61
CA GLU A 325 -3.05 -26.40 8.64
C GLU A 325 -3.79 -26.42 7.30
N ALA A 326 -5.11 -26.23 7.31
CA ALA A 326 -5.90 -26.10 6.09
C ALA A 326 -5.46 -24.89 5.26
N PHE A 327 -5.22 -23.73 5.91
CA PHE A 327 -4.71 -22.54 5.22
C PHE A 327 -3.30 -22.77 4.68
N ARG A 328 -2.36 -23.23 5.51
CA ARG A 328 -0.97 -23.49 5.05
C ARG A 328 -0.91 -24.51 3.92
N LYS A 329 -1.74 -25.56 3.97
CA LYS A 329 -1.83 -26.54 2.88
C LYS A 329 -2.32 -25.90 1.58
N VAL A 330 -3.38 -25.08 1.63
CA VAL A 330 -3.91 -24.46 0.40
C VAL A 330 -2.93 -23.46 -0.20
N VAL A 331 -2.14 -22.75 0.63
CA VAL A 331 -1.07 -21.87 0.14
C VAL A 331 -0.01 -22.68 -0.60
N ARG A 332 0.44 -23.81 -0.03
CA ARG A 332 1.40 -24.72 -0.71
C ARG A 332 0.85 -25.24 -2.03
N ASP A 333 -0.41 -25.67 -2.05
CA ASP A 333 -1.05 -26.24 -3.24
C ASP A 333 -1.29 -25.20 -4.35
N ASN A 334 -1.34 -23.90 -4.02
CA ASN A 334 -1.59 -22.80 -4.95
C ASN A 334 -0.39 -21.86 -5.13
N LEU A 335 0.81 -22.31 -4.73
CA LEU A 335 2.03 -21.55 -4.91
C LEU A 335 2.32 -21.35 -6.41
N ILE A 336 2.54 -20.11 -6.82
CA ILE A 336 2.92 -19.77 -8.18
C ILE A 336 4.36 -19.26 -8.24
N ASN A 337 5.00 -19.56 -9.38
CA ASN A 337 6.32 -19.04 -9.73
C ASN A 337 6.20 -18.38 -11.10
N PRO A 338 5.76 -17.12 -11.19
CA PRO A 338 5.53 -16.45 -12.47
C PRO A 338 6.74 -16.44 -13.43
N TRP A 339 7.94 -16.59 -12.88
CA TRP A 339 9.22 -16.71 -13.59
C TRP A 339 9.57 -18.14 -14.03
N GLY A 340 8.64 -19.10 -13.90
CA GLY A 340 8.69 -20.43 -14.51
C GLY A 340 9.35 -21.57 -13.69
N SER A 341 10.11 -21.27 -12.63
CA SER A 341 10.79 -22.29 -11.82
C SER A 341 10.81 -21.93 -10.34
N SER A 342 10.80 -22.91 -9.43
CA SER A 342 11.00 -22.62 -8.00
C SER A 342 12.30 -21.85 -7.74
N ILE A 343 12.25 -20.86 -6.86
CA ILE A 343 13.45 -20.17 -6.36
C ILE A 343 13.81 -20.80 -5.02
N ASN A 344 15.01 -21.34 -4.91
CA ASN A 344 15.62 -21.76 -3.66
C ASN A 344 16.80 -20.82 -3.39
N ILE A 345 16.77 -20.08 -2.29
CA ILE A 345 17.73 -19.01 -1.99
C ILE A 345 18.06 -18.98 -0.50
N GLY A 346 19.31 -18.67 -0.18
CA GLY A 346 19.86 -18.69 1.17
C GLY A 346 21.28 -18.12 1.20
N GLY A 347 21.91 -18.13 2.37
CA GLY A 347 23.18 -17.44 2.61
C GLY A 347 23.05 -15.93 2.39
N THR A 348 24.19 -15.26 2.18
CA THR A 348 24.24 -13.84 1.81
C THR A 348 24.19 -13.71 0.28
N THR A 349 22.99 -13.55 -0.28
CA THR A 349 22.77 -13.56 -1.74
C THR A 349 21.79 -12.46 -2.15
N GLU A 350 21.98 -11.90 -3.34
CA GLU A 350 20.99 -11.04 -4.00
C GLU A 350 20.56 -11.64 -5.35
N ARG A 351 19.30 -11.48 -5.69
CA ARG A 351 18.73 -11.93 -6.96
C ARG A 351 17.58 -11.01 -7.37
N THR A 352 17.59 -10.55 -8.62
CA THR A 352 16.42 -9.93 -9.23
C THR A 352 15.74 -10.91 -10.16
N ILE A 353 14.41 -10.98 -10.09
CA ILE A 353 13.56 -11.73 -11.02
C ILE A 353 12.55 -10.80 -11.66
N THR A 354 12.20 -11.10 -12.90
CA THR A 354 11.22 -10.34 -13.68
C THR A 354 9.94 -11.15 -13.84
N TRP A 355 8.81 -10.46 -13.82
CA TRP A 355 7.50 -11.02 -14.13
C TRP A 355 6.81 -10.11 -15.14
N ASP A 356 6.57 -10.63 -16.34
CA ASP A 356 5.69 -10.01 -17.32
C ASP A 356 4.24 -10.34 -16.97
N VAL A 357 3.55 -9.39 -16.32
CA VAL A 357 2.17 -9.53 -15.85
C VAL A 357 1.23 -9.24 -17.01
N SER A 358 0.37 -10.19 -17.36
CA SER A 358 -0.68 -10.01 -18.36
C SER A 358 -2.04 -9.68 -17.71
N GLY A 359 -3.06 -9.35 -18.52
CA GLY A 359 -4.42 -9.14 -18.01
C GLY A 359 -5.03 -10.34 -17.25
N ASN A 360 -4.52 -11.56 -17.48
CA ASN A 360 -4.94 -12.76 -16.74
C ASN A 360 -4.26 -12.90 -15.37
N ASP A 361 -3.13 -12.23 -15.20
CA ASP A 361 -2.30 -12.24 -13.99
C ASP A 361 -2.68 -11.11 -13.02
N VAL A 362 -3.66 -10.28 -13.39
CA VAL A 362 -4.21 -9.22 -12.55
C VAL A 362 -4.86 -9.84 -11.30
N GLY A 363 -4.53 -9.31 -10.12
CA GLY A 363 -5.01 -9.82 -8.84
C GLY A 363 -4.24 -9.27 -7.64
N ILE A 364 -4.54 -9.80 -6.46
CA ILE A 364 -3.78 -9.54 -5.23
C ILE A 364 -2.87 -10.74 -4.98
N TYR A 365 -1.62 -10.48 -4.59
CA TYR A 365 -0.61 -11.51 -4.37
C TYR A 365 0.08 -11.30 -3.02
N ALA A 366 0.50 -12.39 -2.39
CA ALA A 366 1.35 -12.34 -1.21
C ALA A 366 2.64 -13.14 -1.46
N PRO A 367 3.80 -12.67 -0.95
CA PRO A 367 5.01 -13.47 -0.94
C PRO A 367 4.88 -14.61 0.05
N VAL A 368 5.52 -15.74 -0.29
CA VAL A 368 5.54 -16.96 0.52
C VAL A 368 6.98 -17.45 0.58
N ILE A 369 7.43 -17.80 1.78
CA ILE A 369 8.64 -18.59 1.96
C ILE A 369 8.28 -19.95 2.57
N ILE A 370 8.99 -20.99 2.14
CA ILE A 370 8.91 -22.35 2.70
C ILE A 370 10.32 -22.79 3.08
N THR A 371 10.51 -23.14 4.34
CA THR A 371 11.83 -23.52 4.87
C THR A 371 12.16 -24.99 4.56
N PRO A 372 13.42 -25.43 4.71
CA PRO A 372 13.78 -26.85 4.60
C PRO A 372 12.98 -27.76 5.54
N MET A 373 12.50 -27.22 6.66
CA MET A 373 11.69 -27.91 7.67
C MET A 373 10.19 -27.96 7.30
N GLN A 374 9.81 -27.45 6.12
CA GLN A 374 8.43 -27.33 5.64
C GLN A 374 7.56 -26.34 6.43
N GLU A 375 8.18 -25.43 7.19
CA GLU A 375 7.47 -24.28 7.74
C GLU A 375 7.13 -23.31 6.62
N LEU A 376 5.93 -22.74 6.66
CA LEU A 376 5.43 -21.80 5.66
C LEU A 376 5.16 -20.46 6.32
N PHE A 377 5.74 -19.40 5.74
CA PHE A 377 5.53 -18.04 6.18
C PHE A 377 5.00 -17.18 5.04
N THR A 378 3.95 -16.41 5.34
CA THR A 378 3.31 -15.45 4.43
C THR A 378 2.67 -14.34 5.25
N PHE A 379 1.79 -13.53 4.65
CA PHE A 379 1.10 -12.45 5.34
C PHE A 379 0.32 -12.91 6.60
N GLY A 380 0.17 -11.99 7.55
CA GLY A 380 -0.53 -12.23 8.82
C GLY A 380 0.20 -13.19 9.78
N ALA A 381 -0.51 -13.58 10.84
CA ALA A 381 -0.04 -14.54 11.85
C ALA A 381 -0.48 -15.97 11.48
N THR A 382 0.01 -16.48 10.36
CA THR A 382 -0.46 -17.74 9.73
C THR A 382 0.50 -18.92 9.92
N ALA A 383 1.69 -18.66 10.46
CA ALA A 383 2.71 -19.64 10.80
C ALA A 383 2.20 -20.69 11.81
N SER A 384 2.87 -21.84 11.87
CA SER A 384 2.49 -22.96 12.73
C SER A 384 2.53 -22.64 14.23
N ASP A 385 3.41 -21.72 14.63
CA ASP A 385 3.55 -21.21 16.00
C ASP A 385 2.61 -20.02 16.31
N GLY A 386 1.86 -19.55 15.32
CA GLY A 386 0.93 -18.43 15.43
C GLY A 386 1.57 -17.05 15.48
N ASN A 387 2.88 -16.95 15.20
CA ASN A 387 3.58 -15.67 15.14
C ASN A 387 3.58 -15.09 13.72
N LYS A 388 4.00 -13.83 13.63
CA LYS A 388 4.21 -13.13 12.36
C LYS A 388 5.67 -13.29 11.97
N HIS A 389 5.93 -14.01 10.89
CA HIS A 389 7.28 -14.23 10.33
C HIS A 389 7.56 -13.35 9.12
N LEU A 390 6.71 -12.34 8.91
CA LEU A 390 6.85 -11.34 7.86
C LEU A 390 6.64 -9.95 8.44
N LYS A 391 7.43 -8.99 7.96
CA LYS A 391 7.25 -7.56 8.21
C LYS A 391 7.19 -6.78 6.90
N VAL A 392 6.20 -5.90 6.78
CA VAL A 392 6.22 -4.80 5.82
C VAL A 392 7.18 -3.75 6.36
N ILE A 393 8.35 -3.64 5.74
CA ILE A 393 9.37 -2.65 6.12
C ILE A 393 9.24 -1.36 5.30
N GLY A 394 8.55 -1.39 4.16
CA GLY A 394 8.20 -0.22 3.36
C GLY A 394 7.20 -0.56 2.25
N GLU A 395 6.91 0.39 1.38
CA GLU A 395 6.09 0.20 0.19
C GLU A 395 6.63 -0.94 -0.66
N ASN A 396 5.81 -1.96 -0.83
CA ASN A 396 6.14 -3.14 -1.64
C ASN A 396 7.44 -3.82 -1.20
N LYS A 397 7.87 -3.60 0.04
CA LYS A 397 9.11 -4.12 0.61
C LYS A 397 8.82 -4.89 1.90
N PHE A 398 9.25 -6.15 1.90
CA PHE A 398 8.93 -7.11 2.94
C PHE A 398 10.20 -7.80 3.44
N GLY A 399 10.30 -8.05 4.74
CA GLY A 399 11.33 -8.89 5.35
C GLY A 399 10.71 -10.12 5.99
N PHE A 400 11.44 -11.22 6.05
CA PHE A 400 11.03 -12.48 6.61
C PHE A 400 12.01 -12.97 7.66
N GLU A 401 11.46 -13.62 8.70
CA GLU A 401 12.17 -14.46 9.65
C GLU A 401 11.89 -15.93 9.28
N ASP A 402 12.92 -16.76 9.14
CA ASP A 402 12.77 -18.14 8.68
C ASP A 402 12.83 -19.21 9.78
N LEU A 403 12.98 -18.79 11.04
CA LEU A 403 12.91 -19.64 12.22
C LEU A 403 11.63 -19.39 13.01
N ILE A 404 10.91 -20.47 13.37
CA ILE A 404 9.77 -20.41 14.31
C ILE A 404 10.24 -20.11 15.74
N ALA A 405 9.32 -19.66 16.60
CA ALA A 405 9.63 -19.29 17.98
C ALA A 405 10.19 -20.42 18.87
N SER A 406 9.99 -21.70 18.51
CA SER A 406 10.59 -22.83 19.24
C SER A 406 12.05 -23.11 18.81
N ALA A 407 12.53 -22.45 17.77
CA ALA A 407 13.92 -22.44 17.32
C ALA A 407 14.61 -21.15 17.81
N PRO A 408 15.94 -21.02 17.74
CA PRO A 408 16.66 -19.82 18.17
C PRO A 408 16.53 -18.69 17.15
N SER A 409 15.30 -18.23 16.89
CA SER A 409 14.96 -17.08 16.05
C SER A 409 15.49 -15.78 16.67
N ASP A 410 16.13 -14.95 15.85
CA ASP A 410 16.69 -13.65 16.28
C ASP A 410 15.78 -12.46 15.92
N TRP A 411 14.73 -12.69 15.12
CA TRP A 411 13.65 -11.75 14.81
C TRP A 411 14.15 -10.45 14.16
N ASP A 412 15.17 -10.56 13.31
CA ASP A 412 15.74 -9.43 12.58
C ASP A 412 15.13 -9.24 11.17
N TYR A 413 14.36 -10.24 10.72
CA TYR A 413 13.63 -10.28 9.44
C TYR A 413 14.49 -10.03 8.20
N ASN A 414 15.79 -10.33 8.26
CA ASN A 414 16.71 -10.21 7.12
C ASN A 414 16.99 -11.55 6.41
N ASP A 415 16.47 -12.67 6.94
CA ASP A 415 16.65 -14.01 6.36
C ASP A 415 16.29 -14.03 4.87
N LEU A 416 15.19 -13.36 4.54
CA LEU A 416 14.82 -13.02 3.18
C LEU A 416 14.08 -11.68 3.14
N ALA A 417 14.54 -10.75 2.30
CA ALA A 417 13.84 -9.52 1.99
C ALA A 417 13.46 -9.47 0.51
N VAL A 418 12.28 -8.93 0.21
CA VAL A 418 11.75 -8.75 -1.14
C VAL A 418 11.32 -7.31 -1.33
N HIS A 419 11.74 -6.70 -2.42
CA HIS A 419 11.20 -5.43 -2.90
C HIS A 419 10.58 -5.62 -4.28
N VAL A 420 9.34 -5.18 -4.44
CA VAL A 420 8.58 -5.29 -5.69
C VAL A 420 8.43 -3.91 -6.32
N SER A 421 8.84 -3.78 -7.58
CA SER A 421 8.78 -2.51 -8.31
C SER A 421 8.36 -2.70 -9.76
N TYR A 422 7.87 -1.64 -10.37
CA TYR A 422 7.73 -1.58 -11.83
C TYR A 422 9.11 -1.50 -12.49
N SER A 423 9.24 -2.09 -13.68
CA SER A 423 10.44 -1.93 -14.54
C SER A 423 10.47 -0.62 -15.28
#